data_AF-A0A4R4RDM7-F1
#
_entry.id   AF-A0A4R4RDM7-F1
#
_cell.length_a   1.000
_cell.length_b   1.000
_cell.length_c   1.000
_cell.angle_alpha   90.00
_cell.angle_beta   90.00
_cell.angle_gamma   90.00
#
_symmetry.space_group_name_H-M   'P 1'
#
loop_
_entity.id
_entity.type
_entity.pdbx_description
1 polymer ?
#
loop_
_entity_poly.entity_id
_entity_poly.type
_entity_poly.pdbx_seq_one_letter_code
_entity_poly.pdbx_strand_id
1 'polypeptide(L)'
;MPRQRKRQRHGRGRIVIAAVVVLALPFLGWAAANALSGDDPGGGSAATDSRLDSAGAPSRGDSSTPGSFELAQAARDAVSACATRLAAGDAYVEKAGVGIGHWGEHVQARTDMLNGTVGQEDMRAIWKRTRLSGPDDVAQATAALQAYQALPGCEDLADIDAPDGIAEQAAACLEREAVLTAAVDAATAGLQDWANHLNAMAAHADGEMTAAAAQDLWVASWEAAPTNISAYDDARAQLAAAPSCG
;
A
#
# COMPACT_ATOMS: atom_id res chain seq x y z
N MET A 1 49.94 44.42 -24.54
CA MET A 1 50.04 43.27 -25.48
C MET A 1 48.91 42.28 -25.17
N PRO A 2 47.90 42.10 -26.04
CA PRO A 2 46.80 41.17 -25.77
C PRO A 2 47.14 39.79 -26.34
N ARG A 3 46.94 38.72 -25.54
CA ARG A 3 46.98 37.34 -26.02
C ARG A 3 45.55 36.77 -26.00
N GLN A 4 45.02 36.59 -27.21
CA GLN A 4 43.82 35.81 -27.49
C GLN A 4 43.92 34.41 -26.87
N ARG A 5 42.88 33.95 -26.20
CA ARG A 5 42.62 32.52 -26.00
C ARG A 5 41.24 32.15 -26.52
N LYS A 6 41.27 31.06 -27.29
CA LYS A 6 40.25 30.50 -28.18
C LYS A 6 38.99 30.08 -27.41
N ARG A 7 37.83 30.45 -27.97
CA ARG A 7 36.55 29.80 -27.69
C ARG A 7 36.56 28.39 -28.30
N GLN A 8 36.50 27.35 -27.47
CA GLN A 8 36.10 26.01 -27.90
C GLN A 8 34.59 25.85 -27.65
N ARG A 9 33.84 25.77 -28.75
CA ARG A 9 32.47 25.25 -28.79
C ARG A 9 32.57 23.72 -28.72
N HIS A 10 31.99 23.10 -27.70
CA HIS A 10 31.73 21.66 -27.70
C HIS A 10 30.24 21.38 -27.77
N GLY A 11 29.93 20.39 -28.59
CA GLY A 11 28.64 20.10 -29.18
C GLY A 11 27.56 19.68 -28.18
N ARG A 12 26.32 19.98 -28.57
CA ARG A 12 25.10 19.40 -28.03
C ARG A 12 25.13 17.87 -28.28
N GLY A 13 25.47 17.10 -27.27
CA GLY A 13 25.24 15.66 -27.24
C GLY A 13 23.76 15.40 -26.94
N ARG A 14 23.05 14.79 -27.90
CA ARG A 14 21.72 14.24 -27.69
C ARG A 14 21.86 12.96 -26.84
N ILE A 15 21.41 13.01 -25.60
CA ILE A 15 21.29 11.81 -24.75
C ILE A 15 20.01 11.10 -25.18
N VAL A 16 20.16 9.90 -25.73
CA VAL A 16 19.07 8.95 -25.94
C VAL A 16 18.87 8.25 -24.60
N ILE A 17 17.74 8.52 -23.94
CA ILE A 17 17.34 7.82 -22.72
C ILE A 17 16.87 6.43 -23.15
N ALA A 18 17.66 5.42 -22.82
CA ALA A 18 17.26 4.03 -22.93
C ALA A 18 16.27 3.71 -21.80
N ALA A 19 15.05 3.35 -22.16
CA ALA A 19 14.06 2.82 -21.23
C ALA A 19 14.52 1.46 -20.71
N VAL A 20 14.87 1.39 -19.42
CA VAL A 20 15.10 0.12 -18.72
C VAL A 20 13.74 -0.37 -18.24
N VAL A 21 13.26 -1.42 -18.89
CA VAL A 21 12.13 -2.23 -18.43
C VAL A 21 12.58 -2.99 -17.19
N VAL A 22 12.09 -2.59 -16.01
CA VAL A 22 12.26 -3.36 -14.78
C VAL A 22 11.30 -4.54 -14.84
N LEU A 23 11.88 -5.73 -15.02
CA LEU A 23 11.21 -7.02 -14.95
C LEU A 23 10.61 -7.22 -13.55
N ALA A 24 9.30 -7.45 -13.52
CA ALA A 24 8.60 -7.97 -12.36
C ALA A 24 9.23 -9.29 -11.90
N LEU A 25 9.65 -9.35 -10.64
CA LEU A 25 9.98 -10.60 -9.95
C LEU A 25 8.86 -10.93 -8.95
N PRO A 26 8.44 -12.21 -8.87
CA PRO A 26 7.22 -12.60 -8.20
C PRO A 26 7.37 -12.66 -6.68
N PHE A 27 6.27 -12.29 -6.02
CA PHE A 27 5.93 -12.57 -4.63
C PHE A 27 6.25 -14.01 -4.23
N LEU A 28 7.21 -14.22 -3.33
CA LEU A 28 7.25 -15.39 -2.45
C LEU A 28 8.01 -15.04 -1.16
N GLY A 29 7.32 -15.19 -0.02
CA GLY A 29 8.00 -15.63 1.21
C GLY A 29 8.04 -14.68 2.40
N TRP A 30 6.89 -14.19 2.89
CA TRP A 30 6.76 -13.90 4.33
C TRP A 30 5.33 -14.12 4.85
N ALA A 31 4.80 -15.32 4.61
CA ALA A 31 3.53 -15.79 5.16
C ALA A 31 3.68 -17.19 5.75
N ALA A 32 4.55 -17.33 6.75
CA ALA A 32 4.69 -18.59 7.50
C ALA A 32 5.24 -18.36 8.91
N ALA A 33 4.42 -17.82 9.83
CA ALA A 33 4.76 -17.85 11.26
C ALA A 33 3.59 -17.76 12.27
N ASN A 34 2.30 -17.78 11.88
CA ASN A 34 1.19 -17.75 12.86
C ASN A 34 -0.07 -18.49 12.39
N ALA A 35 0.04 -19.80 12.17
CA ALA A 35 -1.14 -20.66 11.95
C ALA A 35 -0.89 -22.06 12.53
N LEU A 36 -0.65 -22.15 13.84
CA LEU A 36 -0.61 -23.41 14.59
C LEU A 36 -1.21 -23.18 15.98
N SER A 37 -2.53 -23.30 16.09
CA SER A 37 -3.28 -23.74 17.28
C SER A 37 -4.78 -23.71 16.96
N GLY A 38 -5.40 -24.89 16.80
CA GLY A 38 -6.84 -24.99 16.59
C GLY A 38 -7.29 -26.37 16.13
N ASP A 39 -6.93 -27.41 16.87
CA ASP A 39 -7.59 -28.72 16.79
C ASP A 39 -8.97 -28.63 17.45
N ASP A 40 -10.04 -29.04 16.74
CA ASP A 40 -11.14 -29.77 17.37
C ASP A 40 -11.98 -30.57 16.33
N PRO A 41 -12.08 -31.91 16.45
CA PRO A 41 -12.91 -32.75 15.60
C PRO A 41 -14.24 -33.09 16.29
N GLY A 42 -15.37 -32.77 15.67
CA GLY A 42 -16.70 -33.09 16.21
C GLY A 42 -17.67 -33.55 15.14
N GLY A 43 -17.76 -34.87 14.95
CA GLY A 43 -18.73 -35.50 14.06
C GLY A 43 -20.16 -35.53 14.61
N GLY A 44 -21.13 -35.70 13.72
CA GLY A 44 -22.51 -35.97 14.08
C GLY A 44 -23.42 -36.13 12.86
N SER A 45 -23.54 -37.35 12.35
CA SER A 45 -24.59 -37.76 11.41
C SER A 45 -25.95 -37.87 12.13
N ALA A 46 -27.03 -37.45 11.47
CA ALA A 46 -28.33 -38.12 11.58
C ALA A 46 -29.21 -37.82 10.36
N ALA A 47 -29.81 -38.87 9.82
CA ALA A 47 -30.76 -38.89 8.72
C ALA A 47 -32.16 -38.40 9.14
N THR A 48 -33.05 -38.13 8.17
CA THR A 48 -34.34 -38.83 7.94
C THR A 48 -35.30 -37.98 7.08
N ASP A 49 -35.52 -38.46 5.85
CA ASP A 49 -36.78 -38.83 5.19
C ASP A 49 -38.06 -37.92 5.17
N SER A 50 -38.67 -37.94 3.97
CA SER A 50 -40.11 -37.97 3.67
C SER A 50 -40.94 -36.69 3.40
N ARG A 51 -41.35 -36.60 2.12
CA ARG A 51 -42.75 -36.56 1.60
C ARG A 51 -43.45 -35.23 1.19
N LEU A 52 -43.88 -35.29 -0.08
CA LEU A 52 -45.20 -34.96 -0.67
C LEU A 52 -45.53 -33.55 -1.16
N ASP A 53 -45.76 -33.50 -2.49
CA ASP A 53 -46.87 -32.89 -3.23
C ASP A 53 -47.63 -31.70 -2.62
N SER A 54 -47.62 -30.55 -3.30
CA SER A 54 -48.81 -30.03 -4.01
C SER A 54 -48.71 -28.57 -4.45
N ALA A 55 -49.45 -28.30 -5.52
CA ALA A 55 -50.06 -27.05 -5.95
C ALA A 55 -49.18 -26.06 -6.72
N GLY A 56 -49.50 -25.98 -8.02
CA GLY A 56 -48.95 -25.01 -8.97
C GLY A 56 -49.06 -23.58 -8.47
N ALA A 57 -47.89 -22.95 -8.39
CA ALA A 57 -47.77 -21.53 -8.14
C ALA A 57 -48.32 -20.74 -9.34
N PRO A 58 -49.14 -19.70 -9.13
CA PRO A 58 -49.47 -18.79 -10.21
C PRO A 58 -48.19 -18.13 -10.70
N SER A 59 -47.89 -18.28 -11.99
CA SER A 59 -46.91 -17.44 -12.70
C SER A 59 -47.36 -15.98 -12.58
N ARG A 60 -46.92 -15.29 -11.53
CA ARG A 60 -46.82 -13.84 -11.52
C ARG A 60 -45.59 -13.53 -12.34
N GLY A 61 -45.77 -12.83 -13.46
CA GLY A 61 -44.66 -12.29 -14.21
C GLY A 61 -43.84 -11.41 -13.28
N ASP A 62 -42.60 -11.83 -13.01
CA ASP A 62 -41.54 -11.03 -12.39
C ASP A 62 -41.19 -9.89 -13.36
N SER A 63 -42.02 -8.85 -13.37
CA SER A 63 -41.65 -7.52 -13.85
C SER A 63 -41.46 -6.65 -12.63
N SER A 64 -40.53 -7.08 -11.78
CA SER A 64 -40.17 -6.42 -10.53
C SER A 64 -39.14 -5.35 -10.83
N THR A 65 -39.55 -4.28 -11.53
CA THR A 65 -38.77 -3.04 -11.55
C THR A 65 -38.63 -2.60 -10.09
N PRO A 66 -37.40 -2.46 -9.56
CA PRO A 66 -37.20 -1.99 -8.19
C PRO A 66 -37.95 -0.68 -7.97
N GLY A 67 -38.63 -0.56 -6.83
CA GLY A 67 -39.20 0.72 -6.44
C GLY A 67 -38.11 1.74 -6.13
N SER A 68 -38.48 3.02 -6.13
CA SER A 68 -37.56 4.12 -5.82
C SER A 68 -36.89 3.99 -4.44
N PHE A 69 -37.56 3.32 -3.49
CA PHE A 69 -37.00 3.05 -2.16
C PHE A 69 -35.90 1.99 -2.22
N GLU A 70 -36.14 0.88 -2.93
CA GLU A 70 -35.18 -0.19 -3.11
C GLU A 70 -33.93 0.30 -3.84
N LEU A 71 -34.09 1.14 -4.88
CA LEU A 71 -32.96 1.79 -5.56
C LEU A 71 -32.16 2.70 -4.62
N ALA A 72 -32.83 3.56 -3.86
CA ALA A 72 -32.16 4.44 -2.91
C ALA A 72 -31.45 3.67 -1.79
N GLN A 73 -31.99 2.52 -1.36
CA GLN A 73 -31.34 1.67 -0.36
C GLN A 73 -30.09 0.99 -0.93
N ALA A 74 -30.20 0.39 -2.11
CA ALA A 74 -29.05 -0.22 -2.79
C ALA A 74 -27.92 0.80 -2.99
N ALA A 75 -28.27 2.06 -3.30
CA ALA A 75 -27.29 3.13 -3.43
C ALA A 75 -26.59 3.50 -2.12
N ARG A 76 -27.32 3.54 -1.00
CA ARG A 76 -26.68 3.73 0.32
C ARG A 76 -25.77 2.57 0.69
N ASP A 77 -26.19 1.34 0.40
CA ASP A 77 -25.40 0.15 0.70
C ASP A 77 -24.09 0.13 -0.10
N ALA A 78 -24.14 0.51 -1.38
CA ALA A 78 -22.95 0.64 -2.23
C ALA A 78 -21.99 1.74 -1.71
N VAL A 79 -22.50 2.91 -1.34
CA VAL A 79 -21.71 3.99 -0.74
C VAL A 79 -21.08 3.53 0.58
N SER A 80 -21.83 2.83 1.43
CA SER A 80 -21.31 2.29 2.70
C SER A 80 -20.22 1.23 2.49
N ALA A 81 -20.33 0.41 1.45
CA ALA A 81 -19.31 -0.57 1.09
C ALA A 81 -18.02 0.13 0.61
N CYS A 82 -18.14 1.16 -0.24
CA CYS A 82 -17.00 1.97 -0.64
C CYS A 82 -16.34 2.69 0.55
N ALA A 83 -17.13 3.29 1.45
CA ALA A 83 -16.60 3.92 2.66
C ALA A 83 -15.81 2.93 3.53
N THR A 84 -16.27 1.68 3.64
CA THR A 84 -15.56 0.60 4.34
C THR A 84 -14.21 0.29 3.68
N ARG A 85 -14.18 0.22 2.34
CA ARG A 85 -12.94 0.05 1.57
C ARG A 85 -11.96 1.19 1.82
N LEU A 86 -12.44 2.43 1.71
CA LEU A 86 -11.64 3.63 1.90
C LEU A 86 -11.01 3.66 3.29
N ALA A 87 -11.78 3.32 4.33
CA ALA A 87 -11.27 3.22 5.71
C ALA A 87 -10.17 2.14 5.86
N ALA A 88 -10.31 1.00 5.17
CA ALA A 88 -9.27 -0.03 5.19
C ALA A 88 -7.99 0.42 4.47
N GLY A 89 -8.10 1.17 3.36
CA GLY A 89 -6.93 1.74 2.69
C GLY A 89 -6.28 2.87 3.50
N ASP A 90 -7.07 3.72 4.15
CA ASP A 90 -6.56 4.73 5.10
C ASP A 90 -5.73 4.06 6.22
N ALA A 91 -6.25 2.96 6.79
CA ALA A 91 -5.52 2.17 7.78
C ALA A 91 -4.21 1.59 7.23
N TYR A 92 -4.19 1.13 5.98
CA TYR A 92 -2.95 0.69 5.34
C TYR A 92 -1.94 1.83 5.19
N VAL A 93 -2.35 2.98 4.65
CA VAL A 93 -1.47 4.16 4.46
C VAL A 93 -0.90 4.64 5.80
N GLU A 94 -1.69 4.60 6.87
CA GLU A 94 -1.25 4.92 8.23
C GLU A 94 -0.19 3.92 8.73
N LYS A 95 -0.47 2.61 8.64
CA LYS A 95 0.45 1.56 9.10
C LYS A 95 1.75 1.53 8.32
N ALA A 96 1.68 1.66 6.99
CA ALA A 96 2.86 1.80 6.15
C ALA A 96 3.68 3.05 6.55
N GLY A 97 3.01 4.14 6.91
CA GLY A 97 3.64 5.37 7.39
C GLY A 97 4.54 5.20 8.60
N VAL A 98 4.22 4.29 9.53
CA VAL A 98 5.09 3.99 10.68
C VAL A 98 6.41 3.38 10.19
N GLY A 99 6.35 2.37 9.33
CA GLY A 99 7.53 1.73 8.75
C GLY A 99 8.35 2.67 7.88
N ILE A 100 7.70 3.47 7.02
CA ILE A 100 8.35 4.49 6.19
C ILE A 100 9.00 5.57 7.06
N GLY A 101 8.38 5.95 8.19
CA GLY A 101 8.96 6.88 9.15
C GLY A 101 10.24 6.34 9.80
N HIS A 102 10.23 5.09 10.26
CA HIS A 102 11.44 4.43 10.77
C HIS A 102 12.51 4.27 9.69
N TRP A 103 12.12 4.01 8.44
CA TRP A 103 13.05 3.99 7.32
C TRP A 103 13.69 5.37 7.09
N GLY A 104 12.88 6.43 7.09
CA GLY A 104 13.32 7.81 7.03
C GLY A 104 14.33 8.18 8.12
N GLU A 105 14.03 7.85 9.38
CA GLU A 105 14.97 8.04 10.49
C GLU A 105 16.27 7.26 10.30
N HIS A 106 16.18 6.02 9.79
CA HIS A 106 17.34 5.16 9.55
C HIS A 106 18.29 5.76 8.51
N VAL A 107 17.75 6.23 7.37
CA VAL A 107 18.55 6.84 6.31
C VAL A 107 19.06 8.23 6.70
N GLN A 108 18.24 9.01 7.42
CA GLN A 108 18.62 10.35 7.88
C GLN A 108 19.77 10.29 8.88
N ALA A 109 19.80 9.29 9.79
CA ALA A 109 20.91 9.13 10.73
C ALA A 109 22.27 8.96 10.04
N ARG A 110 22.30 8.33 8.86
CA ARG A 110 23.52 8.24 8.03
C ARG A 110 23.91 9.62 7.49
N THR A 111 22.95 10.33 6.90
CA THR A 111 23.16 11.68 6.37
C THR A 111 23.67 12.63 7.46
N ASP A 112 23.05 12.60 8.64
CA ASP A 112 23.44 13.43 9.77
C ASP A 112 24.83 13.09 10.29
N MET A 113 25.21 11.81 10.33
CA MET A 113 26.55 11.38 10.70
C MET A 113 27.59 11.87 9.69
N LEU A 114 27.31 11.76 8.39
CA LEU A 114 28.20 12.24 7.33
C LEU A 114 28.35 13.78 7.35
N ASN A 115 27.30 14.49 7.77
CA ASN A 115 27.31 15.94 7.94
C ASN A 115 27.91 16.40 9.29
N GLY A 116 28.25 15.47 10.19
CA GLY A 116 28.76 15.78 11.52
C GLY A 116 27.72 16.32 12.50
N THR A 117 26.43 16.19 12.17
CA THR A 117 25.30 16.62 13.02
C THR A 117 25.10 15.66 14.20
N VAL A 118 25.34 14.36 14.01
CA VAL A 118 25.25 13.34 15.07
C VAL A 118 26.54 12.51 15.16
N GLY A 119 26.84 11.99 16.35
CA GLY A 119 27.97 11.09 16.54
C GLY A 119 27.70 9.68 16.00
N GLN A 120 28.76 8.88 15.84
CA GLN A 120 28.63 7.48 15.41
C GLN A 120 27.84 6.62 16.43
N GLU A 121 27.94 6.95 17.72
CA GLU A 121 27.17 6.28 18.77
C GLU A 121 25.66 6.53 18.62
N ASP A 122 25.26 7.79 18.42
CA ASP A 122 23.85 8.18 18.21
C ASP A 122 23.28 7.53 16.95
N MET A 123 24.04 7.57 15.84
CA MET A 123 23.64 6.89 14.60
C MET A 123 23.40 5.39 14.82
N ARG A 124 24.31 4.70 15.53
CA ARG A 124 24.15 3.27 15.86
C ARG A 124 22.92 3.02 16.75
N ALA A 125 22.63 3.92 17.69
CA ALA A 125 21.45 3.82 18.53
C ALA A 125 20.15 3.96 17.71
N ILE A 126 20.10 4.93 16.79
CA ILE A 126 18.97 5.12 15.88
C ILE A 126 18.79 3.89 14.98
N TRP A 127 19.86 3.44 14.31
CA TRP A 127 19.82 2.25 13.46
C TRP A 127 19.38 1.00 14.20
N LYS A 128 19.85 0.79 15.44
CA LYS A 128 19.41 -0.33 16.27
C LYS A 128 17.92 -0.25 16.57
N ARG A 129 17.42 0.92 17.00
CA ARG A 129 16.01 1.13 17.32
C ARG A 129 15.12 0.84 16.10
N THR A 130 15.37 1.53 14.98
CA THR A 130 14.53 1.40 13.79
C THR A 130 14.58 -0.01 13.21
N ARG A 131 15.76 -0.64 13.15
CA ARG A 131 15.89 -2.04 12.71
C ARG A 131 15.11 -3.03 13.57
N LEU A 132 15.06 -2.83 14.88
CA LEU A 132 14.33 -3.73 15.79
C LEU A 132 12.81 -3.59 15.66
N SER A 133 12.31 -2.39 15.37
CA SER A 133 10.88 -2.16 15.08
C SER A 133 10.48 -2.64 13.68
N GLY A 134 11.40 -2.58 12.72
CA GLY A 134 11.12 -2.81 11.30
C GLY A 134 10.29 -4.05 10.95
N PRO A 135 10.59 -5.25 11.47
CA PRO A 135 9.80 -6.45 11.17
C PRO A 135 8.32 -6.33 11.58
N ASP A 136 8.04 -5.69 12.72
CA ASP A 136 6.67 -5.47 13.18
C ASP A 136 5.95 -4.40 12.33
N ASP A 137 6.65 -3.33 11.94
CA ASP A 137 6.09 -2.30 11.04
C ASP A 137 5.63 -2.92 9.71
N VAL A 138 6.49 -3.75 9.10
CA VAL A 138 6.20 -4.44 7.83
C VAL A 138 5.04 -5.44 8.00
N ALA A 139 5.01 -6.17 9.12
CA ALA A 139 3.94 -7.12 9.41
C ALA A 139 2.57 -6.42 9.54
N GLN A 140 2.50 -5.34 10.32
CA GLN A 140 1.28 -4.57 10.54
C GLN A 140 0.76 -3.96 9.23
N ALA A 141 1.64 -3.34 8.44
CA ALA A 141 1.26 -2.76 7.15
C ALA A 141 0.84 -3.83 6.13
N THR A 142 1.50 -4.99 6.11
CA THR A 142 1.10 -6.11 5.24
C THR A 142 -0.30 -6.62 5.58
N ALA A 143 -0.60 -6.78 6.86
CA ALA A 143 -1.94 -7.19 7.30
C ALA A 143 -3.02 -6.17 6.92
N ALA A 144 -2.73 -4.87 7.07
CA ALA A 144 -3.65 -3.81 6.65
C ALA A 144 -3.85 -3.79 5.12
N LEU A 145 -2.78 -4.01 4.33
CA LEU A 145 -2.88 -4.10 2.87
C LEU A 145 -3.79 -5.26 2.45
N GLN A 146 -3.64 -6.43 3.08
CA GLN A 146 -4.49 -7.59 2.84
C GLN A 146 -5.97 -7.29 3.15
N ALA A 147 -6.24 -6.59 4.25
CA ALA A 147 -7.60 -6.18 4.61
C ALA A 147 -8.22 -5.23 3.58
N TYR A 148 -7.45 -4.25 3.08
CA TYR A 148 -7.87 -3.36 1.99
C TYR A 148 -8.14 -4.12 0.69
N GLN A 149 -7.23 -5.02 0.29
CA GLN A 149 -7.35 -5.80 -0.95
C GLN A 149 -8.48 -6.84 -0.92
N ALA A 150 -8.93 -7.27 0.27
CA ALA A 150 -10.03 -8.20 0.43
C ALA A 150 -11.42 -7.58 0.15
N LEU A 151 -11.49 -6.25 0.11
CA LEU A 151 -12.73 -5.52 -0.18
C LEU A 151 -12.86 -5.26 -1.68
N PRO A 152 -14.09 -5.21 -2.24
CA PRO A 152 -14.31 -4.79 -3.62
C PRO A 152 -13.91 -3.31 -3.78
N GLY A 153 -13.68 -2.89 -5.02
CA GLY A 153 -13.45 -1.48 -5.36
C GLY A 153 -14.73 -0.64 -5.30
N CYS A 154 -14.61 0.65 -5.60
CA CYS A 154 -15.74 1.60 -5.60
C CYS A 154 -16.34 1.85 -6.99
N GLU A 155 -15.89 1.15 -8.03
CA GLU A 155 -16.26 1.38 -9.43
C GLU A 155 -17.77 1.33 -9.70
N ASP A 156 -18.51 0.49 -8.97
CA ASP A 156 -19.97 0.34 -9.11
C ASP A 156 -20.75 1.64 -8.77
N LEU A 157 -20.13 2.59 -8.07
CA LEU A 157 -20.74 3.88 -7.76
C LEU A 157 -20.88 4.80 -8.98
N ALA A 158 -20.09 4.58 -10.05
CA ALA A 158 -20.11 5.46 -11.22
C ALA A 158 -21.43 5.36 -12.02
N ASP A 159 -22.08 4.20 -11.96
CA ASP A 159 -23.25 3.86 -12.76
C ASP A 159 -24.55 3.82 -11.94
N ILE A 160 -24.52 4.27 -10.69
CA ILE A 160 -25.65 4.12 -9.77
C ILE A 160 -26.75 5.14 -10.01
N ASP A 161 -28.00 4.67 -10.17
CA ASP A 161 -29.19 5.53 -10.20
C ASP A 161 -29.61 5.85 -8.76
N ALA A 162 -29.34 7.08 -8.32
CA ALA A 162 -29.53 7.50 -6.94
C ALA A 162 -30.11 8.92 -6.84
N PRO A 163 -30.90 9.21 -5.79
CA PRO A 163 -31.29 10.57 -5.44
C PRO A 163 -30.09 11.52 -5.29
N ASP A 164 -30.26 12.79 -5.62
CA ASP A 164 -29.19 13.81 -5.69
C ASP A 164 -28.18 13.75 -4.53
N GLY A 165 -28.65 13.69 -3.27
CA GLY A 165 -27.75 13.66 -2.11
C GLY A 165 -26.90 12.39 -1.99
N ILE A 166 -27.38 11.24 -2.48
CA ILE A 166 -26.59 10.01 -2.53
C ILE A 166 -25.63 10.04 -3.72
N ALA A 167 -26.07 10.61 -4.86
CA ALA A 167 -25.21 10.78 -6.03
C ALA A 167 -24.01 11.71 -5.74
N GLU A 168 -24.21 12.81 -5.02
CA GLU A 168 -23.14 13.69 -4.56
C GLU A 168 -22.15 12.96 -3.63
N GLN A 169 -22.67 12.16 -2.69
CA GLN A 169 -21.83 11.36 -1.80
C GLN A 169 -21.02 10.31 -2.58
N ALA A 170 -21.66 9.60 -3.52
CA ALA A 170 -20.99 8.64 -4.39
C ALA A 170 -19.86 9.28 -5.20
N ALA A 171 -20.06 10.48 -5.74
CA ALA A 171 -19.03 11.22 -6.45
C ALA A 171 -17.83 11.57 -5.54
N ALA A 172 -18.09 12.02 -4.31
CA ALA A 172 -17.03 12.29 -3.33
C ALA A 172 -16.24 11.02 -2.95
N CYS A 173 -16.93 9.88 -2.82
CA CYS A 173 -16.30 8.59 -2.58
C CYS A 173 -15.36 8.16 -3.72
N LEU A 174 -15.81 8.31 -4.98
CA LEU A 174 -15.01 8.01 -6.16
C LEU A 174 -13.77 8.91 -6.28
N GLU A 175 -13.92 10.21 -5.99
CA GLU A 175 -12.79 11.14 -5.95
C GLU A 175 -11.77 10.72 -4.87
N ARG A 176 -12.25 10.38 -3.67
CA ARG A 176 -11.39 9.90 -2.59
C ARG A 176 -10.68 8.60 -2.94
N GLU A 177 -11.37 7.63 -3.56
CA GLU A 177 -10.78 6.33 -3.95
C GLU A 177 -9.62 6.50 -4.93
N ALA A 178 -9.73 7.42 -5.88
CA ALA A 178 -8.64 7.72 -6.81
C ALA A 178 -7.38 8.25 -6.09
N VAL A 179 -7.56 9.18 -5.14
CA VAL A 179 -6.45 9.72 -4.34
C VAL A 179 -5.89 8.66 -3.38
N LEU A 180 -6.75 7.87 -2.76
CA LEU A 180 -6.35 6.77 -1.89
C LEU A 180 -5.53 5.73 -2.64
N THR A 181 -5.92 5.37 -3.86
CA THR A 181 -5.16 4.42 -4.69
C THR A 181 -3.73 4.91 -4.91
N ALA A 182 -3.54 6.19 -5.24
CA ALA A 182 -2.20 6.77 -5.38
C ALA A 182 -1.41 6.76 -4.06
N ALA A 183 -2.06 6.99 -2.93
CA ALA A 183 -1.44 6.92 -1.60
C ALA A 183 -1.06 5.49 -1.21
N VAL A 184 -1.89 4.50 -1.53
CA VAL A 184 -1.60 3.06 -1.35
C VAL A 184 -0.39 2.65 -2.19
N ASP A 185 -0.31 3.08 -3.45
CA ASP A 185 0.83 2.78 -4.32
C ASP A 185 2.14 3.38 -3.77
N ALA A 186 2.12 4.65 -3.35
CA ALA A 186 3.28 5.32 -2.78
C ALA A 186 3.70 4.69 -1.44
N ALA A 187 2.73 4.35 -0.58
CA ALA A 187 2.97 3.63 0.66
C ALA A 187 3.58 2.24 0.42
N THR A 188 3.13 1.53 -0.61
CA THR A 188 3.68 0.22 -1.00
C THR A 188 5.14 0.35 -1.42
N ALA A 189 5.46 1.32 -2.28
CA ALA A 189 6.83 1.54 -2.74
C ALA A 189 7.78 1.90 -1.58
N GLY A 190 7.38 2.86 -0.72
CA GLY A 190 8.20 3.27 0.42
C GLY A 190 8.41 2.14 1.44
N LEU A 191 7.36 1.36 1.73
CA LEU A 191 7.47 0.22 2.64
C LEU A 191 8.31 -0.91 2.04
N GLN A 192 8.24 -1.11 0.72
CA GLN A 192 9.04 -2.12 0.03
C GLN A 192 10.54 -1.82 0.09
N ASP A 193 10.95 -0.55 -0.02
CA ASP A 193 12.35 -0.15 0.22
C ASP A 193 12.81 -0.56 1.61
N TRP A 194 11.98 -0.30 2.62
CA TRP A 194 12.29 -0.65 4.01
C TRP A 194 12.41 -2.16 4.21
N ALA A 195 11.43 -2.92 3.72
CA ALA A 195 11.42 -4.38 3.80
C ALA A 195 12.65 -5.00 3.09
N ASN A 196 13.00 -4.49 1.90
CA ASN A 196 14.18 -4.93 1.15
C ASN A 196 15.49 -4.66 1.94
N HIS A 197 15.61 -3.50 2.58
CA HIS A 197 16.76 -3.17 3.42
C HIS A 197 16.86 -4.08 4.65
N LEU A 198 15.74 -4.33 5.34
CA LEU A 198 15.67 -5.28 6.47
C LEU A 198 16.11 -6.69 6.05
N ASN A 199 15.63 -7.17 4.91
CA ASN A 199 16.00 -8.48 4.36
C ASN A 199 17.50 -8.55 4.03
N ALA A 200 18.08 -7.51 3.46
CA ALA A 200 19.52 -7.45 3.20
C ALA A 200 20.35 -7.46 4.50
N MET A 201 19.88 -6.79 5.56
CA MET A 201 20.53 -6.85 6.86
C MET A 201 20.47 -8.25 7.48
N ALA A 202 19.34 -8.96 7.34
CA ALA A 202 19.21 -10.34 7.80
C ALA A 202 20.13 -11.29 7.01
N ALA A 203 20.12 -11.23 5.67
CA ALA A 203 20.99 -12.02 4.82
C ALA A 203 22.49 -11.81 5.13
N HIS A 204 22.90 -10.56 5.44
CA HIS A 204 24.26 -10.30 5.90
C HIS A 204 24.55 -10.94 7.27
N ALA A 205 23.63 -10.83 8.22
CA ALA A 205 23.77 -11.42 9.55
C ALA A 205 23.88 -12.95 9.50
N ASP A 206 23.17 -13.59 8.57
CA ASP A 206 23.17 -15.05 8.37
C ASP A 206 24.36 -15.54 7.52
N GLY A 207 25.20 -14.62 7.03
CA GLY A 207 26.39 -14.95 6.23
C GLY A 207 26.10 -15.24 4.75
N GLU A 208 24.86 -15.04 4.30
CA GLU A 208 24.44 -15.18 2.90
C GLU A 208 24.92 -14.01 2.03
N MET A 209 25.26 -12.88 2.65
CA MET A 209 25.77 -11.68 1.99
C MET A 209 27.11 -11.23 2.59
N THR A 210 28.11 -11.04 1.73
CA THR A 210 29.42 -10.51 2.16
C THR A 210 29.31 -9.07 2.67
N ALA A 211 30.23 -8.65 3.53
CA ALA A 211 30.25 -7.27 4.03
C ALA A 211 30.39 -6.21 2.92
N ALA A 212 31.15 -6.51 1.86
CA ALA A 212 31.28 -5.60 0.72
C ALA A 212 29.95 -5.45 -0.04
N ALA A 213 29.30 -6.58 -0.34
CA ALA A 213 27.99 -6.57 -1.01
C ALA A 213 26.91 -5.88 -0.17
N ALA A 214 26.90 -6.11 1.15
CA ALA A 214 25.99 -5.44 2.08
C ALA A 214 26.21 -3.93 2.10
N GLN A 215 27.48 -3.49 2.15
CA GLN A 215 27.82 -2.07 2.13
C GLN A 215 27.36 -1.37 0.84
N ASP A 216 27.60 -1.99 -0.32
CA ASP A 216 27.16 -1.45 -1.62
C ASP A 216 25.64 -1.32 -1.68
N LEU A 217 24.93 -2.36 -1.24
CA LEU A 217 23.46 -2.35 -1.18
C LEU A 217 22.93 -1.27 -0.23
N TRP A 218 23.48 -1.15 0.99
CA TRP A 218 23.05 -0.13 1.95
C TRP A 218 23.34 1.30 1.47
N VAL A 219 24.40 1.51 0.67
CA VAL A 219 24.64 2.81 0.00
C VAL A 219 23.55 3.07 -1.03
N ALA A 220 23.27 2.11 -1.91
CA ALA A 220 22.25 2.27 -2.94
C ALA A 220 20.85 2.54 -2.33
N SER A 221 20.47 1.80 -1.28
CA SER A 221 19.20 2.02 -0.58
C SER A 221 19.13 3.40 0.06
N TRP A 222 20.22 3.87 0.69
CA TRP A 222 20.28 5.22 1.28
C TRP A 222 20.12 6.34 0.24
N GLU A 223 20.73 6.19 -0.94
CA GLU A 223 20.63 7.17 -2.02
C GLU A 223 19.25 7.20 -2.68
N ALA A 224 18.59 6.03 -2.78
CA ALA A 224 17.27 5.90 -3.41
C ALA A 224 16.11 6.32 -2.48
N ALA A 225 16.23 6.06 -1.17
CA ALA A 225 15.16 6.23 -0.20
C ALA A 225 14.42 7.58 -0.21
N PRO A 226 15.09 8.74 -0.35
CA PRO A 226 14.41 10.04 -0.34
C PRO A 226 13.29 10.16 -1.38
N THR A 227 13.41 9.47 -2.52
CA THR A 227 12.41 9.53 -3.60
C THR A 227 11.08 8.94 -3.15
N ASN A 228 11.08 7.71 -2.63
CA ASN A 228 9.84 7.03 -2.25
C ASN A 228 9.27 7.55 -0.92
N ILE A 229 10.13 8.01 0.00
CA ILE A 229 9.68 8.68 1.23
C ILE A 229 8.93 9.98 0.88
N SER A 230 9.51 10.84 0.04
CA SER A 230 8.84 12.08 -0.38
C SER A 230 7.55 11.81 -1.15
N ALA A 231 7.54 10.80 -2.02
CA ALA A 231 6.34 10.42 -2.77
C ALA A 231 5.21 9.96 -1.83
N TYR A 232 5.54 9.19 -0.78
CA TYR A 232 4.57 8.82 0.26
C TYR A 232 4.03 10.04 1.00
N ASP A 233 4.90 10.95 1.44
CA ASP A 233 4.50 12.16 2.18
C ASP A 233 3.56 13.05 1.33
N ASP A 234 3.89 13.24 0.05
CA ASP A 234 3.07 14.01 -0.90
C ASP A 234 1.71 13.34 -1.15
N ALA A 235 1.68 12.01 -1.34
CA ALA A 235 0.45 11.29 -1.58
C ALA A 235 -0.46 11.25 -0.34
N ARG A 236 0.13 11.12 0.85
CA ARG A 236 -0.58 11.22 2.13
C ARG A 236 -1.17 12.61 2.33
N ALA A 237 -0.44 13.67 1.99
CA ALA A 237 -0.95 15.04 2.07
C ALA A 237 -2.14 15.25 1.12
N GLN A 238 -2.10 14.70 -0.09
CA GLN A 238 -3.22 14.73 -1.02
C GLN A 238 -4.43 13.96 -0.49
N LEU A 239 -4.23 12.77 0.06
CA LEU A 239 -5.31 11.96 0.68
C LEU A 239 -5.99 12.68 1.85
N ALA A 240 -5.21 13.41 2.65
CA ALA A 240 -5.74 14.22 3.75
C ALA A 240 -6.56 15.43 3.26
N ALA A 241 -6.30 15.94 2.05
CA ALA A 241 -7.02 17.04 1.44
C ALA A 241 -8.23 16.60 0.59
N ALA A 242 -8.31 15.32 0.22
CA ALA A 242 -9.40 14.76 -0.55
C ALA A 242 -10.74 14.83 0.21
N PRO A 243 -11.88 14.98 -0.49
CA PRO A 243 -13.19 14.97 0.16
C PRO A 243 -13.43 13.67 0.93
N SER A 244 -14.21 13.73 2.01
CA SER A 244 -14.66 12.55 2.74
C SER A 244 -15.79 11.84 2.00
N CYS A 245 -15.82 10.50 2.04
CA CYS A 245 -16.91 9.65 1.54
C CYS A 245 -18.13 9.63 2.51
N GLY A 246 -18.41 10.78 3.15
CA GLY A 246 -19.45 10.98 4.16
C GLY A 246 -19.23 10.25 5.50
#